data_AF-A0A9P4M1U3-F1
#
_entry.id   AF-A0A9P4M1U3-F1
#
_cell.length_a   1.000
_cell.length_b   1.000
_cell.length_c   1.000
_cell.angle_alpha   90.00
_cell.angle_beta   90.00
_cell.angle_gamma   90.00
#
_symmetry.space_group_name_H-M   'P 1'
#
loop_
_entity.id
_entity.type
_entity.pdbx_description
1 polymer ?
#
loop_
_entity_poly.entity_id
_entity_poly.type
_entity_poly.pdbx_seq_one_letter_code
_entity_poly.pdbx_strand_id
1 'polypeptide(L)'
;MAPIPNDKISVIDPATTSAGGRPNAPSPIAKGGAKMSAKGFTIYGETREDPHELEELMFPHKVEGYGCQRDAMQRLRQKGSPWWLASQLAHYGFECSLEWDDKRLLAALKSAVKHGQCKVVPDRLQQLEKDLRKEFEPAKQEYDAKMAAWEKRRAEEFRKMKDPVMEASYDANRFIKKYLFPPNIRQRTEAIALPGFKNKEVLVDVANEIPGLWALTCGKGGDILIIGWKRGEVEVVQKLFNDSAHLQSEEFREYYLARIRFGGESVRDIMKTFLRGRMNEQEREATTTLLELKVQFPYFG
;
A
#
# COMPACT_ATOMS: atom_id res chain seq x y z
N MET A 1 17.12 10.56 0.26
CA MET A 1 16.21 9.42 -0.01
C MET A 1 14.85 9.78 0.57
N ALA A 2 13.82 9.89 -0.25
CA ALA A 2 12.46 10.18 0.22
C ALA A 2 11.85 8.91 0.86
N PRO A 3 11.03 9.03 1.91
CA PRO A 3 10.26 7.91 2.42
C PRO A 3 9.29 7.41 1.33
N ILE A 4 9.20 6.09 1.18
CA ILE A 4 8.21 5.46 0.30
C ILE A 4 6.82 5.86 0.82
N PRO A 5 5.95 6.48 0.00
CA PRO A 5 4.59 6.83 0.41
C PRO A 5 3.80 5.57 0.74
N ASN A 6 3.30 5.46 1.97
CA ASN A 6 2.47 4.34 2.43
C ASN A 6 1.11 4.23 1.69
N ASP A 7 0.74 5.22 0.88
CA ASP A 7 -0.63 5.42 0.42
C ASP A 7 -0.92 4.90 -1.00
N LYS A 8 0.05 4.30 -1.69
CA LYS A 8 -0.12 3.90 -3.12
C LYS A 8 -0.27 2.41 -3.39
N ILE A 9 -0.02 1.54 -2.42
CA ILE A 9 -0.26 0.11 -2.58
C ILE A 9 -1.63 -0.18 -1.98
N SER A 10 -2.66 -0.24 -2.83
CA SER A 10 -3.96 -0.79 -2.44
C SER A 10 -3.74 -2.24 -2.04
N VAL A 11 -3.70 -2.50 -0.73
CA VAL A 11 -3.72 -3.85 -0.18
C VAL A 11 -4.97 -4.52 -0.71
N ILE A 12 -4.79 -5.44 -1.66
CA ILE A 12 -5.82 -6.45 -1.95
C ILE A 12 -5.86 -7.29 -0.69
N ASP A 13 -6.80 -7.00 0.21
CA ASP A 13 -7.07 -7.81 1.38
C ASP A 13 -7.48 -9.21 0.87
N PRO A 14 -6.68 -10.27 1.05
CA PRO A 14 -7.18 -11.61 0.79
C PRO A 14 -8.22 -11.88 1.86
N ALA A 15 -9.48 -11.74 1.47
CA ALA A 15 -10.62 -12.01 2.31
C ALA A 15 -10.62 -13.49 2.70
N THR A 16 -10.04 -13.87 3.84
CA THR A 16 -10.54 -14.98 4.67
C THR A 16 -9.88 -15.05 6.06
N THR A 17 -10.72 -15.07 7.09
CA THR A 17 -10.51 -15.76 8.39
C THR A 17 -9.38 -15.28 9.32
N SER A 18 -9.46 -14.02 9.76
CA SER A 18 -9.00 -13.63 11.10
C SER A 18 -10.11 -12.84 11.78
N ALA A 19 -10.50 -13.26 12.99
CA ALA A 19 -11.56 -12.64 13.78
C ALA A 19 -11.18 -11.18 14.12
N GLY A 20 -11.75 -10.24 13.38
CA GLY A 20 -11.55 -8.81 13.54
C GLY A 20 -10.96 -8.20 12.27
N GLY A 21 -11.82 -8.01 11.26
CA GLY A 21 -11.47 -7.26 10.06
C GLY A 21 -10.97 -5.84 10.38
N ARG A 22 -10.39 -5.18 9.38
CA ARG A 22 -9.95 -3.79 9.51
C ARG A 22 -11.09 -2.92 10.03
N PRO A 23 -10.87 -2.06 11.05
CA PRO A 23 -11.90 -1.15 11.53
C PRO A 23 -12.49 -0.31 10.39
N ASN A 24 -13.81 -0.16 10.39
CA ASN A 24 -14.50 0.70 9.43
C ASN A 24 -14.27 2.17 9.78
N ALA A 25 -14.04 3.00 8.76
CA ALA A 25 -13.95 4.44 8.95
C ALA A 25 -15.27 4.99 9.53
N PRO A 26 -15.21 6.03 10.38
CA PRO A 26 -16.40 6.65 10.95
C PRO A 26 -17.27 7.26 9.85
N SER A 27 -18.58 7.09 9.97
CA SER A 27 -19.55 7.66 9.03
C SER A 27 -19.45 9.19 9.01
N PRO A 28 -19.55 9.83 7.84
CA PRO A 28 -19.58 11.29 7.76
C PRO A 28 -20.78 11.88 8.50
N ILE A 29 -20.58 13.01 9.17
CA ILE A 29 -21.65 13.80 9.79
C ILE A 29 -22.01 14.94 8.84
N ALA A 30 -23.30 15.25 8.70
CA ALA A 30 -23.79 16.24 7.74
C ALA A 30 -24.67 17.30 8.41
N LYS A 31 -24.50 18.57 8.04
CA LYS A 31 -25.33 19.69 8.49
C LYS A 31 -25.37 20.78 7.43
N GLY A 32 -26.58 21.16 6.99
CA GLY A 32 -26.78 22.25 6.03
C GLY A 32 -26.06 22.07 4.69
N GLY A 33 -26.01 20.84 4.17
CA GLY A 33 -25.33 20.52 2.90
C GLY A 33 -23.81 20.36 3.00
N ALA A 34 -23.20 20.75 4.14
CA ALA A 34 -21.81 20.47 4.46
C ALA A 34 -21.66 19.12 5.17
N LYS A 35 -20.50 18.49 5.03
CA LYS A 35 -20.16 17.20 5.65
C LYS A 35 -18.77 17.25 6.29
N MET A 36 -18.60 16.54 7.40
CA MET A 36 -17.30 16.24 7.99
C MET A 36 -17.06 14.74 7.93
N SER A 37 -15.87 14.35 7.48
CA SER A 37 -15.45 12.95 7.32
C SER A 37 -13.97 12.80 7.62
N ALA A 38 -13.42 11.58 7.47
CA ALA A 38 -11.98 11.35 7.55
C ALA A 38 -11.17 12.16 6.51
N LYS A 39 -11.80 12.57 5.38
CA LYS A 39 -11.20 13.45 4.37
C LYS A 39 -11.23 14.94 4.75
N GLY A 40 -11.88 15.29 5.86
CA GLY A 40 -12.10 16.65 6.30
C GLY A 40 -13.48 17.21 5.95
N PHE A 41 -13.58 18.54 6.01
CA PHE A 41 -14.79 19.31 5.73
C PHE A 41 -15.02 19.41 4.23
N THR A 42 -16.21 19.04 3.77
CA THR A 42 -16.60 19.06 2.36
C THR A 42 -17.96 19.71 2.17
N ILE A 43 -18.15 20.38 1.03
CA ILE A 43 -19.44 20.86 0.54
C ILE A 43 -19.61 20.28 -0.85
N TYR A 44 -20.79 19.70 -1.14
CA TYR A 44 -21.03 18.93 -2.36
C TYR A 44 -20.02 17.80 -2.62
N GLY A 45 -19.42 17.25 -1.55
CA GLY A 45 -18.47 16.13 -1.62
C GLY A 45 -17.02 16.53 -1.89
N GLU A 46 -16.75 17.82 -2.12
CA GLU A 46 -15.41 18.32 -2.44
C GLU A 46 -14.83 19.17 -1.30
N THR A 47 -13.52 19.07 -1.11
CA THR A 47 -12.75 19.89 -0.16
C THR A 47 -12.48 21.28 -0.73
N ARG A 48 -12.32 22.26 0.14
CA ARG A 48 -11.89 23.61 -0.27
C ARG A 48 -10.47 23.57 -0.82
N GLU A 49 -10.27 24.14 -2.00
CA GLU A 49 -8.93 24.35 -2.56
C GLU A 49 -8.27 25.56 -1.88
N ASP A 50 -6.96 25.52 -1.71
CA ASP A 50 -6.21 26.65 -1.18
C ASP A 50 -6.39 27.90 -2.08
N PRO A 51 -6.56 29.10 -1.52
CA PRO A 51 -6.75 30.32 -2.31
C PRO A 51 -5.67 30.56 -3.37
N HIS A 52 -4.41 30.22 -3.08
CA HIS A 52 -3.30 30.37 -4.02
C HIS A 52 -3.42 29.35 -5.16
N GLU A 53 -3.64 28.08 -4.83
CA GLU A 53 -3.85 27.02 -5.84
C GLU A 53 -5.05 27.33 -6.72
N LEU A 54 -6.13 27.86 -6.14
CA LEU A 54 -7.32 28.27 -6.87
C LEU A 54 -7.03 29.43 -7.84
N GLU A 55 -6.17 30.39 -7.45
CA GLU A 55 -5.72 31.45 -8.35
C GLU A 55 -4.89 30.91 -9.51
N GLU A 56 -3.95 29.99 -9.26
CA GLU A 56 -3.18 29.33 -10.31
C GLU A 56 -4.08 28.59 -11.31
N LEU A 57 -5.09 27.86 -10.81
CA LEU A 57 -6.04 27.12 -11.64
C LEU A 57 -6.91 28.05 -12.49
N MET A 58 -7.39 29.15 -11.92
CA MET A 58 -8.26 30.09 -12.63
C MET A 58 -7.52 31.01 -13.61
N PHE A 59 -6.25 31.32 -13.31
CA PHE A 59 -5.39 32.18 -14.10
C PHE A 59 -4.01 31.56 -14.40
N PRO A 60 -3.94 30.43 -15.14
CA PRO A 60 -2.68 29.74 -15.41
C PRO A 60 -1.61 30.62 -16.06
N HIS A 61 -2.01 31.61 -16.89
CA HIS A 61 -1.10 32.55 -17.54
C HIS A 61 -0.33 33.46 -16.58
N LYS A 62 -0.76 33.57 -15.32
CA LYS A 62 -0.04 34.31 -14.27
C LYS A 62 1.06 33.49 -13.61
N VAL A 63 1.07 32.17 -13.81
CA VAL A 63 2.10 31.29 -13.26
C VAL A 63 3.35 31.39 -14.12
N GLU A 64 4.51 31.55 -13.48
CA GLU A 64 5.79 31.62 -14.18
C GLU A 64 6.17 30.26 -14.79
N GLY A 65 6.57 30.27 -16.06
CA GLY A 65 7.07 29.09 -16.78
C GLY A 65 5.98 28.27 -17.47
N TYR A 66 6.17 28.05 -18.78
CA TYR A 66 5.22 27.32 -19.64
C TYR A 66 4.81 25.93 -19.12
N GLY A 67 5.75 25.20 -18.50
CA GLY A 67 5.47 23.90 -17.88
C GLY A 67 4.42 24.00 -16.76
N CYS A 68 4.60 24.94 -15.83
CA CYS A 68 3.69 25.18 -14.73
C CYS A 68 2.30 25.65 -15.21
N GLN A 69 2.26 26.49 -16.26
CA GLN A 69 0.99 26.91 -16.87
C GLN A 69 0.23 25.71 -17.46
N ARG A 70 0.93 24.83 -18.19
CA ARG A 70 0.35 23.62 -18.75
C ARG A 70 -0.16 22.68 -17.67
N ASP A 71 0.61 22.51 -16.60
CA ASP A 71 0.24 21.65 -15.48
C ASP A 71 -0.99 22.21 -14.73
N ALA A 72 -1.08 23.52 -14.51
CA ALA A 72 -2.28 24.16 -13.95
C ALA A 72 -3.51 23.97 -14.85
N MET A 73 -3.37 24.14 -16.17
CA MET A 73 -4.46 23.85 -17.12
C MET A 73 -4.88 22.38 -17.09
N GLN A 74 -3.92 21.45 -16.97
CA GLN A 74 -4.20 20.03 -16.88
C GLN A 74 -4.90 19.67 -15.56
N ARG A 75 -4.46 20.21 -14.43
CA ARG A 75 -5.14 20.07 -13.13
C ARG A 75 -6.57 20.60 -13.18
N LEU A 76 -6.80 21.77 -13.77
CA LEU A 76 -8.15 22.31 -13.94
C LEU A 76 -9.02 21.40 -14.81
N ARG A 77 -8.49 20.82 -15.89
CA ARG A 77 -9.25 19.87 -16.73
C ARG A 77 -9.61 18.59 -15.97
N GLN A 78 -8.74 18.12 -15.08
CA GLN A 78 -8.98 16.92 -14.29
C GLN A 78 -9.99 17.14 -13.16
N LYS A 79 -9.92 18.29 -12.47
CA LYS A 79 -10.76 18.60 -11.31
C LYS A 79 -12.04 19.37 -11.64
N GLY A 80 -12.04 20.18 -12.70
CA GLY A 80 -13.02 21.23 -13.02
C GLY A 80 -14.38 20.74 -13.48
N SER A 81 -14.92 19.72 -12.81
CA SER A 81 -16.30 19.29 -12.94
C SER A 81 -17.26 20.37 -12.40
N PRO A 82 -18.52 20.40 -12.84
CA PRO A 82 -19.53 21.30 -12.28
C PRO A 82 -19.67 21.18 -10.76
N TRP A 83 -19.59 19.98 -10.20
CA TRP A 83 -19.64 19.74 -8.75
C TRP A 83 -18.49 20.39 -8.00
N TRP A 84 -17.27 20.28 -8.54
CA TRP A 84 -16.10 20.92 -7.96
C TRP A 84 -16.21 22.45 -8.03
N LEU A 85 -16.61 23.01 -9.17
CA LEU A 85 -16.79 24.46 -9.33
C LEU A 85 -17.84 25.02 -8.36
N ALA A 86 -18.99 24.35 -8.26
CA ALA A 86 -20.05 24.71 -7.32
C ALA A 86 -19.59 24.60 -5.86
N SER A 87 -18.82 23.55 -5.53
CA SER A 87 -18.26 23.39 -4.19
C SER A 87 -17.33 24.53 -3.81
N GLN A 88 -16.39 24.91 -4.70
CA GLN A 88 -15.47 26.00 -4.41
C GLN A 88 -16.24 27.31 -4.17
N LEU A 89 -17.24 27.64 -5.00
CA LEU A 89 -18.12 28.79 -4.77
C LEU A 89 -18.81 28.72 -3.40
N ALA A 90 -19.40 27.58 -3.05
CA ALA A 90 -20.09 27.41 -1.79
C ALA A 90 -19.16 27.51 -0.56
N HIS A 91 -17.92 27.02 -0.64
CA HIS A 91 -16.91 27.15 0.42
C HIS A 91 -16.53 28.60 0.73
N TYR A 92 -16.68 29.50 -0.26
CA TYR A 92 -16.46 30.95 -0.10
C TYR A 92 -17.78 31.73 0.07
N GLY A 93 -18.90 31.05 0.32
CA GLY A 93 -20.18 31.67 0.67
C GLY A 93 -21.01 32.17 -0.50
N PHE A 94 -20.66 31.79 -1.73
CA PHE A 94 -21.46 32.16 -2.90
C PHE A 94 -22.65 31.22 -3.05
N GLU A 95 -23.83 31.81 -3.26
CA GLU A 95 -25.03 31.06 -3.64
C GLU A 95 -24.89 30.61 -5.10
N CYS A 96 -24.79 29.30 -5.31
CA CYS A 96 -24.78 28.71 -6.64
C CYS A 96 -25.82 27.59 -6.72
N SER A 97 -26.54 27.51 -7.84
CA SER A 97 -27.40 26.36 -8.14
C SER A 97 -26.62 25.34 -8.94
N LEU A 98 -26.80 24.06 -8.64
CA LEU A 98 -26.26 22.96 -9.43
C LEU A 98 -26.89 22.87 -10.83
N GLU A 99 -27.96 23.63 -11.08
CA GLU A 99 -28.57 23.80 -12.40
C GLU A 99 -27.78 24.78 -13.30
N TRP A 100 -26.81 25.51 -12.75
CA TRP A 100 -25.95 26.36 -13.56
C TRP A 100 -25.05 25.50 -14.44
N ASP A 101 -24.93 25.88 -15.71
CA ASP A 101 -23.98 25.23 -16.60
C ASP A 101 -22.52 25.48 -16.18
N ASP A 102 -21.64 24.60 -16.63
CA ASP A 102 -20.20 24.63 -16.33
C ASP A 102 -19.55 25.98 -16.66
N LYS A 103 -19.99 26.63 -17.75
CA LYS A 103 -19.42 27.91 -18.20
C LYS A 103 -19.77 29.01 -17.21
N ARG A 104 -21.01 29.03 -16.73
CA ARG A 104 -21.50 29.99 -15.73
C ARG A 104 -20.82 29.78 -14.38
N LEU A 105 -20.70 28.54 -13.92
CA LEU A 105 -19.99 28.21 -12.67
C LEU A 105 -18.51 28.63 -12.75
N LEU A 106 -17.83 28.28 -13.85
CA LEU A 106 -16.43 28.64 -14.07
C LEU A 106 -16.25 30.16 -14.15
N ALA A 107 -17.14 30.87 -14.85
CA ALA A 107 -17.08 32.33 -14.95
C ALA A 107 -17.29 33.01 -13.58
N ALA A 108 -18.24 32.51 -12.78
CA ALA A 108 -18.48 33.01 -11.43
C ALA A 108 -17.26 32.79 -10.52
N LEU A 109 -16.67 31.59 -10.54
CA LEU A 109 -15.49 31.27 -9.74
C LEU A 109 -14.27 32.11 -10.16
N LYS A 110 -14.02 32.24 -11.46
CA LYS A 110 -12.97 33.13 -11.99
C LYS A 110 -13.16 34.56 -11.53
N SER A 111 -14.39 35.07 -11.56
CA SER A 111 -14.71 36.41 -11.08
C SER A 111 -14.41 36.54 -9.58
N ALA A 112 -14.88 35.61 -8.76
CA ALA A 112 -14.66 35.64 -7.31
C ALA A 112 -13.16 35.64 -6.94
N VAL A 113 -12.37 34.78 -7.62
CA VAL A 113 -10.91 34.71 -7.44
C VAL A 113 -10.25 36.01 -7.89
N LYS A 114 -10.62 36.56 -9.06
CA LYS A 114 -10.07 37.83 -9.58
C LYS A 114 -10.25 38.99 -8.60
N HIS A 115 -11.38 39.05 -7.92
CA HIS A 115 -11.70 40.10 -6.95
C HIS A 115 -11.19 39.79 -5.53
N GLY A 116 -10.44 38.71 -5.35
CA GLY A 116 -9.88 38.32 -4.05
C GLY A 116 -10.92 37.86 -3.03
N GLN A 117 -12.15 37.53 -3.47
CA GLN A 117 -13.23 37.10 -2.59
C GLN A 117 -13.02 35.66 -2.08
N CYS A 118 -12.23 34.86 -2.80
CA CYS A 118 -11.82 33.52 -2.37
C CYS A 118 -10.62 33.53 -1.40
N LYS A 119 -10.26 34.66 -0.80
CA LYS A 119 -9.17 34.75 0.19
C LYS A 119 -9.64 34.53 1.63
N VAL A 120 -10.93 34.76 1.90
CA VAL A 120 -11.51 34.70 3.24
C VAL A 120 -12.76 33.84 3.19
N VAL A 121 -12.88 32.93 4.16
CA VAL A 121 -14.04 32.05 4.31
C VAL A 121 -15.04 32.76 5.23
N PRO A 122 -16.33 32.83 4.88
CA PRO A 122 -17.33 33.46 5.73
C PRO A 122 -17.38 32.86 7.14
N ASP A 123 -17.53 33.70 8.18
CA ASP A 123 -17.56 33.27 9.59
C ASP A 123 -18.60 32.18 9.86
N ARG A 124 -19.76 32.27 9.21
CA ARG A 124 -20.81 31.25 9.29
C ARG A 124 -20.30 29.86 8.89
N LEU A 125 -19.50 29.77 7.83
CA LEU A 125 -18.94 28.50 7.35
C LEU A 125 -17.80 28.02 8.24
N GLN A 126 -16.96 28.94 8.75
CA GLN A 126 -15.92 28.60 9.72
C GLN A 126 -16.53 28.01 11.00
N GLN A 127 -17.62 28.61 11.49
CA GLN A 127 -18.33 28.11 12.67
C GLN A 127 -18.99 26.76 12.39
N LEU A 128 -19.60 26.57 11.21
CA LEU A 128 -20.17 25.29 10.80
C LEU A 128 -19.10 24.18 10.73
N GLU A 129 -17.94 24.48 10.15
CA GLU A 129 -16.81 23.55 10.11
C GLU A 129 -16.34 23.20 11.53
N LYS A 130 -16.19 24.19 12.41
CA LYS A 130 -15.79 23.99 13.80
C LYS A 130 -16.78 23.12 14.57
N ASP A 131 -18.08 23.35 14.39
CA ASP A 131 -19.14 22.57 15.02
C ASP A 131 -19.11 21.11 14.55
N LEU A 132 -19.08 20.89 13.24
CA LEU A 132 -19.01 19.55 12.66
C LEU A 132 -17.72 18.81 13.04
N ARG A 133 -16.59 19.53 13.11
CA ARG A 133 -15.31 18.96 13.57
C ARG A 133 -15.43 18.51 15.03
N LYS A 134 -15.97 19.36 15.91
CA LYS A 134 -16.18 19.03 17.32
C LYS A 134 -17.07 17.81 17.50
N GLU A 135 -18.11 17.67 16.67
CA GLU A 135 -19.03 16.52 16.70
C GLU A 135 -18.38 15.24 16.14
N PHE A 136 -17.55 15.35 15.11
CA PHE A 136 -16.89 14.22 14.46
C PHE A 136 -15.65 13.71 15.22
N GLU A 137 -14.98 14.59 15.96
CA GLU A 137 -13.70 14.29 16.63
C GLU A 137 -13.75 13.06 17.55
N PRO A 138 -14.78 12.83 18.39
CA PRO A 138 -14.84 11.62 19.22
C PRO A 138 -14.88 10.33 18.40
N ALA A 139 -15.68 10.29 17.33
CA ALA A 139 -15.78 9.13 16.45
C ALA A 139 -14.45 8.87 15.71
N LYS A 140 -13.76 9.94 15.31
CA LYS A 140 -12.42 9.87 14.72
C LYS A 140 -11.39 9.34 15.71
N GLN A 141 -11.38 9.82 16.95
CA GLN A 141 -10.46 9.34 17.99
C GLN A 141 -10.69 7.87 18.33
N GLU A 142 -11.95 7.45 18.43
CA GLU A 142 -12.29 6.04 18.65
C GLU A 142 -11.81 5.17 17.48
N TYR A 143 -12.00 5.64 16.24
CA TYR A 143 -11.49 4.96 15.05
C TYR A 143 -9.96 4.86 15.05
N ASP A 144 -9.26 5.96 15.30
CA ASP A 144 -7.79 6.03 15.33
C ASP A 144 -7.24 5.07 16.41
N ALA A 145 -7.90 4.98 17.57
CA ALA A 145 -7.55 4.02 18.62
C ALA A 145 -7.79 2.55 18.19
N LYS A 146 -8.93 2.26 17.56
CA LYS A 146 -9.24 0.92 17.01
C LYS A 146 -8.24 0.52 15.93
N MET A 147 -7.88 1.45 15.04
CA MET A 147 -6.88 1.24 14.00
C MET A 147 -5.51 0.96 14.61
N ALA A 148 -5.09 1.72 15.63
CA ALA A 148 -3.81 1.49 16.31
C ALA A 148 -3.78 0.11 17.00
N ALA A 149 -4.86 -0.29 17.68
CA ALA A 149 -4.98 -1.60 18.31
C ALA A 149 -4.97 -2.74 17.28
N TRP A 150 -5.69 -2.56 16.17
CA TRP A 150 -5.72 -3.50 15.06
C TRP A 150 -4.34 -3.68 14.43
N GLU A 151 -3.63 -2.58 14.18
CA GLU A 151 -2.28 -2.58 13.61
C GLU A 151 -1.26 -3.24 14.55
N LYS A 152 -1.37 -2.97 15.87
CA LYS A 152 -0.53 -3.62 16.89
C LYS A 152 -0.71 -5.13 16.89
N ARG A 153 -1.96 -5.60 16.93
CA ARG A 153 -2.28 -7.04 16.88
C ARG A 153 -1.75 -7.67 15.60
N ARG A 154 -1.95 -7.01 14.45
CA ARG A 154 -1.41 -7.48 13.17
C ARG A 154 0.11 -7.58 13.15
N ALA A 155 0.80 -6.60 13.73
CA ALA A 155 2.24 -6.65 13.86
C ALA A 155 2.71 -7.80 14.77
N GLU A 156 1.99 -8.10 15.84
CA GLU A 156 2.27 -9.23 16.73
C GLU A 156 2.01 -10.58 16.06
N GLU A 157 0.91 -10.72 15.33
CA GLU A 157 0.60 -11.92 14.53
C GLU A 157 1.69 -12.15 13.47
N PHE A 158 2.07 -11.11 12.71
CA PHE A 158 3.16 -11.19 11.74
C PHE A 158 4.48 -11.64 12.37
N ARG A 159 4.80 -11.17 13.58
CA ARG A 159 6.04 -11.58 14.30
C ARG A 159 6.03 -13.05 14.73
N LYS A 160 4.86 -13.63 14.99
CA LYS A 160 4.72 -15.05 15.37
C LYS A 160 4.84 -15.99 14.16
N MET A 161 4.67 -15.48 12.94
CA MET A 161 4.86 -16.26 11.74
C MET A 161 6.34 -16.60 11.58
N LYS A 162 6.61 -17.87 11.23
CA LYS A 162 7.95 -18.43 11.04
C LYS A 162 8.24 -18.74 9.58
N ASP A 163 7.29 -18.49 8.68
CA ASP A 163 7.38 -18.84 7.26
C ASP A 163 7.32 -17.57 6.41
N PRO A 164 8.37 -17.27 5.62
CA PRO A 164 8.40 -16.19 4.63
C PRO A 164 7.19 -16.16 3.70
N VAL A 165 6.67 -17.31 3.26
CA VAL A 165 5.51 -17.37 2.35
C VAL A 165 4.24 -16.91 3.08
N MET A 166 4.06 -17.36 4.33
CA MET A 166 2.94 -16.93 5.17
C MET A 166 3.06 -15.45 5.55
N GLU A 167 4.27 -14.98 5.86
CA GLU A 167 4.52 -13.56 6.14
C GLU A 167 4.19 -12.68 4.93
N ALA A 168 4.66 -13.05 3.73
CA ALA A 168 4.34 -12.35 2.49
C ALA A 168 2.84 -12.37 2.17
N SER A 169 2.17 -13.51 2.42
CA SER A 169 0.72 -13.67 2.21
C SER A 169 -0.10 -12.87 3.21
N TYR A 170 0.38 -12.75 4.44
CA TYR A 170 -0.30 -12.01 5.49
C TYR A 170 -0.10 -10.51 5.30
N ASP A 171 1.14 -10.05 5.09
CA ASP A 171 1.51 -8.64 4.96
C ASP A 171 2.75 -8.43 4.07
N ALA A 172 2.52 -8.22 2.77
CA ALA A 172 3.58 -8.02 1.78
C ALA A 172 4.51 -6.85 2.14
N ASN A 173 3.96 -5.74 2.65
CA ASN A 173 4.74 -4.56 3.00
C ASN A 173 5.65 -4.82 4.20
N ARG A 174 5.15 -5.48 5.25
CA ARG A 174 5.97 -5.87 6.41
C ARG A 174 6.99 -6.95 6.04
N PHE A 175 6.64 -7.88 5.15
CA PHE A 175 7.57 -8.85 4.59
C PHE A 175 8.74 -8.15 3.88
N ILE A 176 8.46 -7.25 2.94
CA ILE A 176 9.50 -6.48 2.24
C ILE A 176 10.34 -5.69 3.25
N LYS A 177 9.68 -5.03 4.22
CA LYS A 177 10.41 -4.28 5.24
C LYS A 177 11.31 -5.16 6.12
N LYS A 178 10.91 -6.39 6.43
CA LYS A 178 11.69 -7.31 7.28
C LYS A 178 12.86 -7.96 6.53
N TYR A 179 12.65 -8.37 5.28
CA TYR A 179 13.66 -9.15 4.54
C TYR A 179 14.50 -8.30 3.59
N LEU A 180 13.93 -7.22 3.07
CA LEU A 180 14.51 -6.44 1.98
C LEU A 180 14.87 -5.01 2.42
N PHE A 181 14.45 -4.52 3.60
CA PHE A 181 14.76 -3.17 4.08
C PHE A 181 15.53 -3.14 5.42
N PRO A 182 16.48 -2.20 5.65
CA PRO A 182 17.02 -1.23 4.68
C PRO A 182 17.77 -1.93 3.54
N PRO A 183 17.93 -1.27 2.36
CA PRO A 183 18.65 -1.81 1.22
C PRO A 183 20.14 -1.85 1.54
N ASN A 184 20.53 -2.79 2.40
CA ASN A 184 21.91 -3.00 2.72
C ASN A 184 22.45 -3.99 1.70
N ILE A 185 22.78 -3.45 0.52
CA ILE A 185 23.29 -4.17 -0.66
C ILE A 185 24.50 -5.06 -0.28
N ARG A 186 25.19 -4.73 0.82
CA ARG A 186 26.32 -5.47 1.38
C ARG A 186 25.95 -6.59 2.37
N GLN A 187 24.77 -6.55 3.00
CA GLN A 187 24.39 -7.50 4.07
C GLN A 187 23.40 -8.58 3.63
N ARG A 188 22.61 -8.37 2.57
CA ARG A 188 21.70 -9.40 2.05
C ARG A 188 21.65 -9.37 0.53
N THR A 189 22.50 -10.19 -0.06
CA THR A 189 22.66 -10.30 -1.52
C THR A 189 21.77 -11.35 -2.15
N GLU A 190 21.00 -12.09 -1.35
CA GLU A 190 20.39 -13.34 -1.77
C GLU A 190 18.92 -13.14 -2.12
N ALA A 191 18.51 -13.74 -3.23
CA ALA A 191 17.10 -13.75 -3.63
C ALA A 191 16.32 -14.73 -2.75
N ILE A 192 15.06 -14.39 -2.45
CA ILE A 192 14.13 -15.23 -1.69
C ILE A 192 13.11 -15.79 -2.67
N ALA A 193 12.91 -17.10 -2.66
CA ALA A 193 11.84 -17.75 -3.38
C ALA A 193 10.63 -17.95 -2.45
N LEU A 194 9.43 -17.80 -3.01
CA LEU A 194 8.16 -17.87 -2.31
C LEU A 194 7.26 -18.87 -3.05
N PRO A 195 7.48 -20.19 -2.83
CA PRO A 195 6.73 -21.23 -3.52
C PRO A 195 5.27 -21.29 -3.05
N GLY A 196 4.33 -21.29 -4.01
CA GLY A 196 2.90 -21.35 -3.75
C GLY A 196 2.29 -20.04 -3.23
N PHE A 197 3.03 -18.93 -3.28
CA PHE A 197 2.50 -17.60 -2.98
C PHE A 197 1.45 -17.20 -4.02
N LYS A 198 0.21 -16.96 -3.59
CA LYS A 198 -0.92 -16.78 -4.53
C LYS A 198 -0.99 -15.40 -5.17
N ASN A 199 -0.61 -14.34 -4.45
CA ASN A 199 -0.81 -12.94 -4.87
C ASN A 199 0.48 -12.33 -5.45
N LYS A 200 1.07 -12.99 -6.44
CA LYS A 200 2.42 -12.67 -6.95
C LYS A 200 2.49 -11.28 -7.54
N GLU A 201 1.42 -10.85 -8.19
CA GLU A 201 1.27 -9.55 -8.84
C GLU A 201 1.56 -8.42 -7.85
N VAL A 202 1.04 -8.53 -6.62
CA VAL A 202 1.26 -7.53 -5.57
C VAL A 202 2.74 -7.32 -5.29
N LEU A 203 3.51 -8.39 -5.11
CA LEU A 203 4.95 -8.26 -4.82
C LEU A 203 5.77 -7.86 -6.06
N VAL A 204 5.31 -8.23 -7.26
CA VAL A 204 5.93 -7.77 -8.51
C VAL A 204 5.72 -6.27 -8.69
N ASP A 205 4.52 -5.76 -8.44
CA ASP A 205 4.20 -4.34 -8.51
C ASP A 205 5.03 -3.55 -7.50
N VAL A 206 5.11 -4.01 -6.25
CA VAL A 206 5.95 -3.35 -5.24
C VAL A 206 7.43 -3.40 -5.61
N ALA A 207 7.92 -4.50 -6.20
CA ALA A 207 9.30 -4.55 -6.68
C ALA A 207 9.57 -3.54 -7.80
N ASN A 208 8.63 -3.35 -8.72
CA ASN A 208 8.74 -2.36 -9.80
C ASN A 208 8.77 -0.92 -9.29
N GLU A 209 8.14 -0.64 -8.14
CA GLU A 209 8.15 0.69 -7.50
C GLU A 209 9.45 0.98 -6.73
N ILE A 210 10.24 -0.04 -6.38
CA ILE A 210 11.44 0.09 -5.55
C ILE A 210 12.69 -0.05 -6.44
N PRO A 211 13.42 1.05 -6.72
CA PRO A 211 14.60 1.00 -7.58
C PRO A 211 15.65 0.00 -7.11
N GLY A 212 15.97 -0.97 -7.97
CA GLY A 212 16.97 -2.00 -7.70
C GLY A 212 16.42 -3.28 -7.07
N LEU A 213 15.14 -3.33 -6.70
CA LEU A 213 14.49 -4.57 -6.29
C LEU A 213 13.97 -5.30 -7.54
N TRP A 214 14.26 -6.60 -7.65
CA TRP A 214 13.87 -7.44 -8.78
C TRP A 214 12.93 -8.53 -8.30
N ALA A 215 11.86 -8.78 -9.05
CA ALA A 215 10.96 -9.90 -8.83
C ALA A 215 10.73 -10.66 -10.14
N LEU A 216 10.78 -11.99 -10.11
CA LEU A 216 10.49 -12.87 -11.24
C LEU A 216 9.63 -14.05 -10.79
N THR A 217 8.75 -14.53 -11.66
CA THR A 217 8.02 -15.78 -11.44
C THR A 217 8.66 -16.93 -12.23
N CYS A 218 8.57 -18.15 -11.70
CA CYS A 218 9.10 -19.36 -12.31
C CYS A 218 8.30 -20.60 -11.90
N GLY A 219 8.66 -21.77 -12.42
CA GLY A 219 7.95 -23.03 -12.18
C GLY A 219 6.76 -23.26 -13.12
N LYS A 220 6.13 -24.44 -13.03
CA LYS A 220 5.06 -24.85 -13.96
C LYS A 220 3.80 -24.05 -13.67
N GLY A 221 3.47 -23.10 -14.54
CA GLY A 221 2.38 -22.14 -14.31
C GLY A 221 2.79 -20.94 -13.46
N GLY A 222 4.10 -20.71 -13.28
CA GLY A 222 4.64 -19.54 -12.60
C GLY A 222 4.35 -19.52 -11.10
N ASP A 223 4.23 -20.68 -10.46
CA ASP A 223 3.80 -20.92 -9.07
C ASP A 223 4.80 -20.47 -7.99
N ILE A 224 6.02 -20.14 -8.40
CA ILE A 224 7.08 -19.68 -7.50
C ILE A 224 7.42 -18.23 -7.83
N LEU A 225 7.36 -17.35 -6.83
CA LEU A 225 7.83 -15.96 -6.94
C LEU A 225 9.22 -15.84 -6.34
N ILE A 226 10.15 -15.21 -7.03
CA ILE A 226 11.52 -14.95 -6.55
C ILE A 226 11.70 -13.44 -6.46
N ILE A 227 12.22 -12.93 -5.33
CA ILE A 227 12.44 -11.50 -5.09
C ILE A 227 13.82 -11.24 -4.49
N GLY A 228 14.52 -10.19 -4.94
CA GLY A 228 15.84 -9.83 -4.40
C GLY A 228 16.47 -8.58 -5.02
N TRP A 229 17.50 -8.04 -4.38
CA TRP A 229 18.16 -6.77 -4.78
C TRP A 229 19.16 -6.90 -5.93
N LYS A 230 19.56 -8.13 -6.29
CA LYS A 230 20.50 -8.41 -7.36
C LYS A 230 19.82 -9.20 -8.46
N ARG A 231 19.66 -8.58 -9.63
CA ARG A 231 19.10 -9.23 -10.82
C ARG A 231 19.74 -10.59 -11.11
N GLY A 232 21.08 -10.65 -11.11
CA GLY A 232 21.79 -11.89 -11.38
C GLY A 232 21.50 -13.01 -10.37
N GLU A 233 21.22 -12.68 -9.11
CA GLU A 233 20.87 -13.68 -8.09
C GLU A 233 19.43 -14.18 -8.27
N VAL A 234 18.50 -13.27 -8.60
CA VAL A 234 17.12 -13.64 -8.95
C VAL A 234 17.09 -14.53 -10.19
N GLU A 235 17.86 -14.20 -11.23
CA GLU A 235 17.96 -15.00 -12.45
C GLU A 235 18.64 -16.35 -12.22
N VAL A 236 19.66 -16.43 -11.37
CA VAL A 236 20.29 -17.71 -10.99
C VAL A 236 19.28 -18.60 -10.27
N VAL A 237 18.55 -18.08 -9.30
CA VAL A 237 17.50 -18.85 -8.59
C VAL A 237 16.41 -19.29 -9.56
N GLN A 238 15.98 -18.42 -10.47
CA GLN A 238 14.99 -18.76 -11.49
C GLN A 238 15.44 -19.91 -12.38
N LYS A 239 16.68 -19.87 -12.89
CA LYS A 239 17.23 -20.95 -13.72
C LYS A 239 17.27 -22.27 -12.96
N LEU A 240 17.70 -22.24 -11.69
CA LEU A 240 17.73 -23.44 -10.84
C LEU A 240 16.35 -24.10 -10.72
N PHE A 241 15.28 -23.31 -10.50
CA PHE A 241 13.91 -23.84 -10.42
C PHE A 241 13.33 -24.32 -11.75
N ASN A 242 13.76 -23.74 -12.88
CA ASN A 242 13.29 -24.13 -14.21
C ASN A 242 14.01 -25.39 -14.74
N ASP A 243 15.30 -25.55 -14.43
CA ASP A 243 16.13 -26.63 -14.99
C ASP A 243 15.91 -27.98 -14.29
N SER A 244 15.25 -28.00 -13.13
CA SER A 244 15.15 -29.21 -12.31
C SER A 244 13.71 -29.68 -12.15
N ALA A 245 13.32 -30.70 -12.91
CA ALA A 245 12.01 -31.34 -12.81
C ALA A 245 11.68 -31.89 -11.40
N HIS A 246 12.70 -32.19 -10.59
CA HIS A 246 12.56 -32.69 -9.21
C HIS A 246 12.36 -31.59 -8.16
N LEU A 247 12.67 -30.33 -8.45
CA LEU A 247 12.50 -29.21 -7.52
C LEU A 247 11.06 -28.67 -7.47
N GLN A 248 10.19 -29.25 -8.31
CA GLN A 248 8.75 -29.04 -8.29
C GLN A 248 8.05 -30.01 -7.33
N SER A 249 8.80 -30.81 -6.54
CA SER A 249 8.24 -31.69 -5.51
C SER A 249 7.95 -30.94 -4.21
N GLU A 250 6.90 -31.35 -3.50
CA GLU A 250 6.59 -30.84 -2.14
C GLU A 250 7.78 -31.07 -1.18
N GLU A 251 8.57 -32.13 -1.36
CA GLU A 251 9.77 -32.40 -0.54
C GLU A 251 10.81 -31.28 -0.63
N PHE A 252 11.09 -30.77 -1.84
CA PHE A 252 12.04 -29.67 -2.00
C PHE A 252 11.48 -28.36 -1.41
N ARG A 253 10.17 -28.14 -1.57
CA ARG A 253 9.47 -26.99 -0.98
C ARG A 253 9.61 -26.99 0.54
N GLU A 254 9.32 -28.11 1.19
CA GLU A 254 9.45 -28.25 2.64
C GLU A 254 10.89 -28.07 3.10
N TYR A 255 11.85 -28.66 2.39
CA TYR A 255 13.29 -28.50 2.67
C TYR A 255 13.74 -27.04 2.57
N TYR A 256 13.35 -26.36 1.49
CA TYR A 256 13.68 -24.96 1.26
C TYR A 256 13.10 -24.05 2.36
N LEU A 257 11.82 -24.24 2.69
CA LEU A 257 11.15 -23.48 3.74
C LEU A 257 11.76 -23.74 5.13
N ALA A 258 12.12 -24.99 5.44
CA ALA A 258 12.83 -25.32 6.66
C ALA A 258 14.17 -24.59 6.75
N ARG A 259 14.93 -24.54 5.65
CA ARG A 259 16.27 -23.97 5.67
C ARG A 259 16.29 -22.43 5.72
N ILE A 260 15.32 -21.75 5.11
CA ILE A 260 15.12 -20.32 5.36
C ILE A 260 14.70 -20.06 6.82
N ARG A 261 13.81 -20.90 7.36
CA ARG A 261 13.30 -20.76 8.73
C ARG A 261 14.40 -20.90 9.79
N PHE A 262 15.43 -21.72 9.53
CA PHE A 262 16.43 -22.10 10.53
C PHE A 262 17.86 -21.62 10.26
N GLY A 263 18.20 -21.18 9.04
CA GLY A 263 19.61 -21.06 8.65
C GLY A 263 20.07 -19.76 8.01
N GLY A 264 19.17 -18.87 7.54
CA GLY A 264 19.61 -17.67 6.79
C GLY A 264 20.54 -17.99 5.60
N GLU A 265 20.50 -19.22 5.11
CA GLU A 265 21.39 -19.72 4.07
C GLU A 265 20.89 -19.32 2.69
N SER A 266 21.83 -19.11 1.77
CA SER A 266 21.51 -18.75 0.40
C SER A 266 20.77 -19.87 -0.31
N VAL A 267 19.79 -19.51 -1.15
CA VAL A 267 19.08 -20.46 -2.01
C VAL A 267 20.06 -21.30 -2.82
N ARG A 268 21.19 -20.71 -3.22
CA ARG A 268 22.27 -21.39 -3.94
C ARG A 268 22.94 -22.47 -3.08
N ASP A 269 23.16 -22.22 -1.79
CA ASP A 269 23.81 -23.18 -0.89
C ASP A 269 22.83 -24.27 -0.44
N ILE A 270 21.57 -23.90 -0.15
CA ILE A 270 20.46 -24.84 0.04
C ILE A 270 20.36 -25.80 -1.15
N MET A 271 20.40 -25.26 -2.37
CA MET A 271 20.32 -26.03 -3.59
C MET A 271 21.57 -26.87 -3.82
N LYS A 272 22.77 -26.33 -3.57
CA LYS A 272 24.00 -27.13 -3.66
C LYS A 272 24.00 -28.29 -2.70
N THR A 273 23.50 -28.13 -1.47
CA THR A 273 23.39 -29.24 -0.52
C THR A 273 22.36 -30.27 -1.00
N PHE A 274 21.19 -29.81 -1.45
CA PHE A 274 20.15 -30.68 -2.00
C PHE A 274 20.59 -31.44 -3.26
N LEU A 275 21.36 -30.79 -4.15
CA LEU A 275 21.83 -31.41 -5.40
C LEU A 275 23.11 -32.24 -5.23
N ARG A 276 23.95 -31.95 -4.21
CA ARG A 276 25.18 -32.74 -3.93
C ARG A 276 24.91 -34.05 -3.21
N GLY A 277 23.80 -34.17 -2.50
CA GLY A 277 23.40 -35.40 -1.83
C GLY A 277 22.02 -35.84 -2.30
N ARG A 278 21.89 -37.05 -2.86
CA ARG A 278 20.69 -37.84 -2.55
C ARG A 278 20.57 -37.76 -1.03
N MET A 279 19.49 -37.18 -0.50
CA MET A 279 19.25 -37.14 0.96
C MET A 279 19.62 -38.52 1.50
N ASN A 280 20.72 -38.61 2.23
CA ASN A 280 21.06 -39.83 2.95
C ASN A 280 19.94 -40.06 3.97
N GLU A 281 19.61 -41.32 4.22
CA GLU A 281 18.41 -41.72 4.96
C GLU A 281 18.31 -41.06 6.34
N GLN A 282 19.46 -40.75 6.96
CA GLN A 282 19.57 -39.97 8.19
C GLN A 282 19.14 -38.49 8.07
N GLU A 283 19.37 -37.81 6.95
CA GLU A 283 18.89 -36.44 6.73
C GLU A 283 17.40 -36.42 6.41
N ARG A 284 16.90 -37.48 5.73
CA ARG A 284 15.45 -37.72 5.59
C ARG A 284 14.83 -37.92 6.96
N GLU A 285 15.36 -38.84 7.75
CA GLU A 285 14.91 -39.10 9.12
C GLU A 285 15.02 -37.86 9.99
N ALA A 286 16.07 -37.05 9.90
CA ALA A 286 16.20 -35.82 10.69
C ALA A 286 15.14 -34.76 10.29
N THR A 287 14.83 -34.65 9.00
CA THR A 287 13.80 -33.73 8.49
C THR A 287 12.40 -34.24 8.88
N THR A 288 12.14 -35.54 8.73
CA THR A 288 10.91 -36.21 9.16
C THR A 288 10.75 -36.14 10.68
N THR A 289 11.81 -36.36 11.46
CA THR A 289 11.82 -36.26 12.92
C THR A 289 11.60 -34.82 13.40
N LEU A 290 12.16 -33.81 12.70
CA LEU A 290 11.89 -32.39 12.95
C LEU A 290 10.43 -32.00 12.64
N LEU A 291 9.79 -32.67 11.68
CA LEU A 291 8.37 -32.50 11.35
C LEU A 291 7.46 -33.26 12.35
N GLU A 292 7.80 -34.49 12.72
CA GLU A 292 7.04 -35.37 13.64
C GLU A 292 7.12 -34.92 15.11
N LEU A 293 8.28 -34.47 15.60
CA LEU A 293 8.43 -33.92 16.96
C LEU A 293 7.51 -32.71 17.22
N LYS A 294 7.04 -32.04 16.16
CA LYS A 294 6.10 -30.91 16.25
C LYS A 294 4.63 -31.29 16.09
N VAL A 295 4.31 -32.46 15.55
CA VAL A 295 2.94 -33.00 15.63
C VAL A 295 2.63 -33.42 17.07
N GLN A 296 3.63 -33.87 17.83
CA GLN A 296 3.46 -34.29 19.23
C GLN A 296 3.66 -33.19 20.28
N PHE A 297 4.47 -32.15 20.04
CA PHE A 297 4.73 -31.09 21.04
C PHE A 297 4.71 -29.67 20.45
N PRO A 298 3.54 -29.02 20.37
CA PRO A 298 3.42 -27.67 19.79
C PRO A 298 3.97 -26.53 20.68
N TYR A 299 4.53 -26.81 21.87
CA TYR A 299 4.84 -25.79 22.89
C TYR A 299 6.31 -25.70 23.35
N PHE A 300 7.27 -26.24 22.61
CA PHE A 300 8.69 -25.94 22.88
C PHE A 300 9.31 -25.24 21.66
N GLY A 301 9.56 -23.93 21.78
CA GLY A 301 10.29 -23.10 20.81
C GLY A 301 9.69 -21.72 20.56
#